data_AF-A0A1Q3P8A0-F1
#
_entry.id   AF-A0A1Q3P8A0-F1
#
_cell.length_a   1.000
_cell.length_b   1.000
_cell.length_c   1.000
_cell.angle_alpha   90.00
_cell.angle_beta   90.00
_cell.angle_gamma   90.00
#
_symmetry.space_group_name_H-M   'P 1'
#
loop_
_entity.id
_entity.type
_entity.pdbx_description
1 polymer ?
#
loop_
_entity_poly.entity_id
_entity_poly.type
_entity_poly.pdbx_seq_one_letter_code
_entity_poly.pdbx_strand_id
1 'polypeptide(L)'
;MGLDKLVTVPYDMLHLAPPQSAPDFIRESVLAVENGANQGWLDVNIHSLQHNRFPNVYGLGDVAALPTAKTGAAIRKQAPVVVSHILSELGEKSQPQMYHGYSSCPLVTGYGKMLLAEFKYGNEPGSDPFLRCHR
;
A
#
# COMPACT_ATOMS: atom_id res chain seq x y z
N MET A 1 -30.96 -0.47 14.71
CA MET A 1 -30.08 0.67 15.05
C MET A 1 -29.85 0.62 16.55
N GLY A 2 -28.77 -0.03 16.98
CA GLY A 2 -28.38 -0.04 18.39
C GLY A 2 -27.70 1.28 18.72
N LEU A 3 -28.10 1.93 19.80
CA LEU A 3 -27.38 3.08 20.33
C LEU A 3 -25.99 2.63 20.76
N ASP A 4 -24.96 3.18 20.12
CA ASP A 4 -23.57 3.08 20.56
C ASP A 4 -23.47 3.62 21.98
N LYS A 5 -23.43 2.74 22.98
CA LYS A 5 -23.16 3.14 24.35
C LYS A 5 -21.71 3.60 24.40
N LEU A 6 -21.51 4.90 24.56
CA LEU A 6 -20.20 5.48 24.87
C LEU A 6 -19.72 4.88 26.20
N VAL A 7 -18.61 4.13 26.16
CA VAL A 7 -17.93 3.57 27.33
C VAL A 7 -16.74 4.46 27.64
N THR A 8 -16.64 4.91 28.89
CA THR A 8 -15.50 5.68 29.38
C THR A 8 -14.57 4.75 30.16
N VAL A 9 -13.28 4.77 29.85
CA VAL A 9 -12.26 3.94 30.49
C VAL A 9 -11.10 4.84 30.93
N PRO A 10 -10.71 4.85 32.22
CA PRO A 10 -9.53 5.58 32.67
C PRO A 10 -8.24 4.92 32.16
N TYR A 11 -7.22 5.72 31.86
CA TYR A 11 -5.91 5.24 31.41
C TYR A 11 -4.78 6.05 32.04
N ASP A 12 -3.68 5.39 32.36
CA ASP A 12 -2.43 6.04 32.77
C ASP A 12 -1.55 6.38 31.54
N MET A 13 -1.65 5.58 30.47
CA MET A 13 -0.99 5.81 29.17
C MET A 13 -1.90 5.31 28.04
N LEU A 14 -2.06 6.13 26.99
CA LEU A 14 -2.85 5.81 25.81
C LEU A 14 -2.04 6.11 24.53
N HIS A 15 -1.84 5.09 23.69
CA HIS A 15 -1.20 5.22 22.39
C HIS A 15 -2.20 4.90 21.29
N LEU A 16 -2.54 5.89 20.46
CA LEU A 16 -3.53 5.76 19.40
C LEU A 16 -2.86 5.88 18.02
N ALA A 17 -3.22 4.97 17.12
CA ALA A 17 -3.04 5.20 15.70
C ALA A 17 -4.20 6.07 15.22
N PRO A 18 -3.95 7.24 14.62
CA PRO A 18 -5.02 8.10 14.12
C PRO A 18 -5.75 7.40 12.95
N PRO A 19 -7.05 7.67 12.75
CA PRO A 19 -7.72 7.26 11.53
C PRO A 19 -7.03 7.90 10.32
N GLN A 20 -6.81 7.12 9.27
CA GLN A 20 -6.10 7.55 8.06
C GLN A 20 -7.05 7.53 6.86
N SER A 21 -6.86 8.48 5.94
CA SER A 21 -7.53 8.52 4.64
C SER A 21 -6.55 8.95 3.55
N ALA A 22 -6.93 8.79 2.28
CA ALA A 22 -6.23 9.44 1.19
C ALA A 22 -6.22 10.97 1.38
N PRO A 23 -5.22 11.69 0.85
CA PRO A 23 -5.21 13.15 0.85
C PRO A 23 -6.46 13.72 0.17
N ASP A 24 -6.98 14.83 0.70
CA ASP A 24 -8.27 15.41 0.26
C ASP A 24 -8.29 15.69 -1.24
N PHE A 25 -7.19 16.23 -1.80
CA PHE A 25 -7.10 16.55 -3.23
C PHE A 25 -7.19 15.32 -4.15
N ILE A 26 -6.88 14.12 -3.66
CA ILE A 26 -7.13 12.87 -4.40
C ILE A 26 -8.54 12.41 -4.16
N ARG A 27 -8.96 12.34 -2.89
CA ARG A 27 -10.27 11.84 -2.48
C ARG A 27 -11.42 12.56 -3.15
N GLU A 28 -11.29 13.87 -3.32
CA GLU A 28 -12.31 14.75 -3.91
C GLU A 28 -12.17 14.88 -5.44
N SER A 29 -11.12 14.28 -6.03
CA SER A 29 -10.88 14.34 -7.47
C SER A 29 -11.59 13.23 -8.24
N VAL A 30 -11.66 13.42 -9.55
CA VAL A 30 -12.09 12.39 -10.51
C VAL A 30 -11.13 11.18 -10.57
N LEU A 31 -9.97 11.23 -9.89
CA LEU A 31 -9.00 10.13 -9.86
C LEU A 31 -9.29 9.10 -8.76
N ALA A 32 -10.21 9.40 -7.85
CA ALA A 32 -10.53 8.48 -6.77
C ALA A 32 -11.46 7.33 -7.23
N VAL A 33 -11.37 6.20 -6.55
CA VAL A 33 -12.37 5.13 -6.62
C VAL A 33 -13.70 5.70 -6.11
N GLU A 34 -14.74 5.56 -6.92
CA GLU A 34 -16.05 6.17 -6.65
C GLU A 34 -16.82 5.44 -5.53
N ASN A 35 -16.75 4.12 -5.50
CA ASN A 35 -17.58 3.27 -4.63
C ASN A 35 -16.82 2.07 -4.05
N GLY A 36 -17.30 1.53 -2.93
CA GLY A 36 -16.76 0.32 -2.30
C GLY A 36 -15.73 0.59 -1.21
N ALA A 37 -15.04 -0.47 -0.77
CA ALA A 37 -14.13 -0.41 0.39
C ALA A 37 -12.93 0.54 0.19
N ASN A 38 -12.55 0.80 -1.06
CA ASN A 38 -11.45 1.69 -1.42
C ASN A 38 -11.93 3.08 -1.86
N GLN A 39 -13.17 3.46 -1.56
CA GLN A 39 -13.69 4.78 -1.91
C GLN A 39 -12.73 5.90 -1.45
N GLY A 40 -12.46 6.85 -2.34
CA GLY A 40 -11.59 7.99 -2.05
C GLY A 40 -10.09 7.75 -2.24
N TRP A 41 -9.65 6.50 -2.45
CA TRP A 41 -8.26 6.20 -2.79
C TRP A 41 -8.04 6.25 -4.30
N LEU A 42 -6.81 6.41 -4.76
CA LEU A 42 -6.48 6.55 -6.18
C LEU A 42 -6.79 5.26 -6.97
N ASP A 43 -7.58 5.38 -8.03
CA ASP A 43 -8.12 4.27 -8.84
C ASP A 43 -7.10 3.76 -9.87
N VAL A 44 -6.26 2.80 -9.45
CA VAL A 44 -5.22 2.20 -10.30
C VAL A 44 -5.41 0.70 -10.50
N ASN A 45 -4.91 0.21 -11.62
CA ASN A 45 -4.74 -1.21 -11.86
C ASN A 45 -3.71 -1.80 -10.88
N ILE A 46 -4.04 -2.92 -10.26
CA ILE A 46 -3.22 -3.53 -9.22
C ILE A 46 -1.87 -4.06 -9.70
N HIS A 47 -1.70 -4.29 -11.01
CA HIS A 47 -0.49 -4.84 -11.60
C HIS A 47 0.34 -3.79 -12.32
N SER A 48 -0.28 -2.94 -13.15
CA SER A 48 0.45 -1.91 -13.89
C SER A 48 0.65 -0.61 -13.11
N LEU A 49 -0.14 -0.39 -12.05
CA LEU A 49 -0.17 0.87 -11.29
C LEU A 49 -0.60 2.09 -12.12
N GLN A 50 -1.11 1.85 -13.33
CA GLN A 50 -1.73 2.84 -14.21
C GLN A 50 -3.17 3.08 -13.76
N HIS A 51 -3.65 4.32 -13.87
CA HIS A 51 -5.01 4.66 -13.54
C HIS A 51 -6.00 3.99 -14.49
N ASN A 52 -7.09 3.41 -13.97
CA ASN A 52 -8.00 2.59 -14.77
C ASN A 52 -8.76 3.40 -15.84
N ARG A 53 -8.98 4.70 -15.59
CA ARG A 53 -9.71 5.62 -16.50
C ARG A 53 -8.83 6.63 -17.24
N PHE A 54 -7.61 6.90 -16.79
CA PHE A 54 -6.76 7.97 -17.30
C PHE A 54 -5.40 7.38 -17.68
N PRO A 55 -5.13 7.10 -18.96
CA PRO A 55 -3.96 6.33 -19.36
C PRO A 55 -2.64 7.04 -19.02
N ASN A 56 -2.62 8.37 -18.98
CA ASN A 56 -1.44 9.17 -18.65
C ASN A 56 -1.23 9.39 -17.14
N VAL A 57 -1.98 8.70 -16.28
CA VAL A 57 -1.89 8.85 -14.83
C VAL A 57 -1.42 7.55 -14.21
N TYR A 58 -0.43 7.63 -13.32
CA TYR A 58 0.11 6.50 -12.56
C TYR A 58 0.07 6.81 -11.07
N GLY A 59 -0.06 5.76 -10.26
CA GLY A 59 -0.19 5.87 -8.82
C GLY A 59 0.53 4.76 -8.08
N LEU A 60 1.28 5.12 -7.04
CA LEU A 60 1.95 4.16 -6.16
C LEU A 60 1.93 4.62 -4.70
N GLY A 61 2.29 3.71 -3.81
CA GLY A 61 2.37 3.94 -2.38
C GLY A 61 1.02 4.03 -1.69
N ASP A 62 1.00 4.74 -0.58
CA ASP A 62 -0.13 4.72 0.35
C ASP A 62 -1.41 5.25 -0.27
N VAL A 63 -1.32 6.15 -1.26
CA VAL A 63 -2.50 6.72 -1.91
C VAL A 63 -3.21 5.75 -2.87
N ALA A 64 -2.49 4.75 -3.38
CA ALA A 64 -3.02 3.81 -4.36
C ALA A 64 -3.99 2.79 -3.72
N ALA A 65 -5.11 2.53 -4.39
CA ALA A 65 -6.13 1.56 -3.99
C ALA A 65 -5.69 0.10 -4.20
N LEU A 66 -4.54 -0.30 -3.65
CA LEU A 66 -3.96 -1.63 -3.82
C LEU A 66 -4.38 -2.57 -2.69
N PRO A 67 -4.70 -3.85 -2.99
CA PRO A 67 -5.06 -4.85 -1.97
C PRO A 67 -3.81 -5.45 -1.29
N THR A 68 -2.94 -4.59 -0.76
CA THR A 68 -1.73 -4.97 -0.02
C THR A 68 -1.44 -3.94 1.08
N ALA A 69 -0.55 -4.27 2.01
CA ALA A 69 -0.19 -3.34 3.08
C ALA A 69 0.57 -2.13 2.53
N LYS A 70 0.23 -0.96 3.06
CA LYS A 70 0.82 0.35 2.72
C LYS A 70 2.13 0.52 3.50
N THR A 71 3.24 0.08 2.91
CA THR A 71 4.56 0.04 3.56
C THR A 71 5.65 0.64 2.66
N GLY A 72 6.74 1.11 3.27
CA GLY A 72 7.92 1.56 2.52
C GLY A 72 8.54 0.44 1.67
N ALA A 73 8.44 -0.82 2.10
CA ALA A 73 8.89 -1.97 1.34
C ALA A 73 8.07 -2.17 0.05
N ALA A 74 6.75 -1.92 0.11
CA ALA A 74 5.87 -2.00 -1.05
C ALA A 74 6.23 -0.93 -2.09
N ILE A 75 6.39 0.34 -1.68
CA ILE A 75 6.79 1.45 -2.56
C ILE A 75 8.07 1.13 -3.33
N ARG A 76 9.06 0.52 -2.67
CA ARG A 76 10.32 0.13 -3.30
C ARG A 76 10.13 -0.84 -4.47
N LYS A 77 9.11 -1.70 -4.45
CA LYS A 77 8.78 -2.62 -5.56
C LYS A 77 7.78 -2.05 -6.56
N GLN A 78 6.99 -1.07 -6.15
CA GLN A 78 6.03 -0.38 -7.02
C GLN A 78 6.73 0.64 -7.94
N ALA A 79 7.74 1.37 -7.44
CA ALA A 79 8.42 2.42 -8.20
C ALA A 79 9.03 1.94 -9.54
N PRO A 80 9.77 0.80 -9.60
CA PRO A 80 10.29 0.28 -10.87
C PRO A 80 9.19 -0.09 -11.87
N VAL A 81 8.03 -0.54 -11.39
CA VAL A 81 6.88 -0.88 -12.24
C VAL A 81 6.36 0.38 -12.93
N VAL A 82 6.04 1.44 -12.16
CA VAL A 82 5.59 2.72 -12.73
C VAL A 82 6.61 3.30 -13.70
N VAL A 83 7.89 3.35 -13.32
CA VAL A 83 8.95 3.87 -14.19
C VAL A 83 9.02 3.08 -15.50
N SER A 84 8.95 1.75 -15.45
CA SER A 84 9.01 0.93 -16.66
C SER A 84 7.86 1.19 -17.63
N HIS A 85 6.67 1.48 -17.11
CA HIS A 85 5.50 1.83 -17.93
C HIS A 85 5.64 3.21 -18.55
N ILE A 86 6.01 4.23 -17.76
CA ILE A 86 6.22 5.60 -18.25
C ILE A 86 7.29 5.63 -19.35
N LEU A 87 8.45 4.98 -19.14
CA LEU A 87 9.51 4.91 -20.16
C LEU A 87 9.03 4.22 -21.44
N SER A 88 8.20 3.19 -21.31
CA SER A 88 7.61 2.51 -22.47
C SER A 88 6.64 3.42 -23.23
N GLU A 89 5.85 4.25 -22.55
CA GLU A 89 4.95 5.22 -23.18
C GLU A 89 5.73 6.35 -23.89
N LEU A 90 6.91 6.70 -23.38
CA LEU A 90 7.81 7.66 -24.02
C LEU A 90 8.58 7.09 -25.23
N GLY A 91 8.35 5.81 -25.58
CA GLY A 91 8.99 5.15 -26.72
C GLY A 91 10.40 4.64 -26.46
N GLU A 92 10.84 4.63 -25.19
CA GLU A 92 12.10 3.98 -24.83
C GLU A 92 11.96 2.46 -24.87
N LYS A 93 13.08 1.75 -25.04
CA LYS A 93 13.12 0.28 -24.95
C LYS A 93 13.00 -0.16 -23.49
N SER A 94 11.80 -0.07 -22.94
CA SER A 94 11.43 -0.59 -21.63
C SER A 94 10.44 -1.75 -21.81
N GLN A 95 10.55 -2.77 -20.96
CA GLN A 95 9.53 -3.82 -20.86
C GLN A 95 8.64 -3.51 -19.66
N PRO A 96 7.35 -3.23 -19.87
CA PRO A 96 6.42 -2.96 -18.78
C PRO A 96 6.39 -4.11 -17.76
N GLN A 97 6.79 -3.81 -16.52
CA GLN A 97 6.78 -4.78 -15.43
C GLN A 97 5.38 -4.89 -14.80
N MET A 98 5.16 -5.93 -14.00
CA MET A 98 3.93 -6.09 -13.22
C MET A 98 4.26 -6.14 -11.73
N TYR A 99 3.43 -5.45 -10.94
CA TYR A 99 3.46 -5.54 -9.50
C TYR A 99 2.61 -6.71 -9.01
N HIS A 100 3.18 -7.53 -8.12
CA HIS A 100 2.54 -8.72 -7.57
C HIS A 100 2.18 -8.58 -6.08
N GLY A 101 2.05 -7.33 -5.59
CA GLY A 101 1.57 -7.08 -4.23
C GLY A 101 2.61 -7.24 -3.13
N TYR A 102 3.91 -7.34 -3.46
CA TYR A 102 4.97 -7.47 -2.47
C TYR A 102 4.92 -6.34 -1.45
N SER A 103 4.90 -6.70 -0.18
CA SER A 103 5.03 -5.80 0.96
C SER A 103 5.77 -6.53 2.09
N SER A 104 6.37 -5.75 2.99
CA SER A 104 7.06 -6.26 4.17
C SER A 104 6.71 -5.43 5.39
N CYS A 105 6.48 -6.10 6.52
CA CYS A 105 6.20 -5.50 7.81
C CYS A 105 7.19 -6.05 8.86
N PRO A 106 8.20 -5.27 9.26
CA PRO A 106 9.10 -5.64 10.35
C PRO A 106 8.39 -5.43 11.69
N LEU A 107 7.90 -6.53 12.29
CA LEU A 107 7.20 -6.51 13.57
C LEU A 107 8.20 -6.58 14.72
N VAL A 108 8.40 -5.45 15.40
CA VAL A 108 9.27 -5.38 16.58
C VAL A 108 8.57 -6.09 17.75
N THR A 109 9.16 -7.18 18.23
CA THR A 109 8.60 -7.99 19.33
C THR A 109 9.29 -7.68 20.67
N GLY A 110 10.38 -6.93 20.63
CA GLY A 110 11.11 -6.45 21.80
C GLY A 110 12.41 -5.77 21.36
N TYR A 111 13.14 -5.20 22.32
CA TYR A 111 14.45 -4.60 22.03
C TYR A 111 15.40 -5.62 21.38
N GLY A 112 15.94 -5.27 20.22
CA GLY A 112 16.83 -6.14 19.44
C GLY A 112 16.16 -7.39 18.85
N LYS A 113 14.82 -7.48 18.84
CA LYS A 113 14.07 -8.61 18.29
C LYS A 113 13.00 -8.14 17.32
N MET A 114 12.96 -8.75 16.14
CA MET A 114 11.97 -8.45 15.11
C MET A 114 11.59 -9.73 14.37
N LEU A 115 10.30 -9.87 14.09
CA LEU A 115 9.77 -10.83 13.12
C LEU A 115 9.60 -10.11 11.78
N LEU A 116 10.27 -10.58 10.75
CA LEU A 116 10.07 -10.06 9.40
C LEU A 116 8.90 -10.80 8.75
N ALA A 117 7.79 -10.11 8.54
CA ALA A 117 6.66 -10.63 7.79
C ALA A 117 6.68 -10.08 6.37
N GLU A 118 6.79 -10.95 5.37
CA GLU A 118 6.73 -10.60 3.96
C GLU A 118 5.54 -11.30 3.31
N PHE A 119 4.87 -10.62 2.38
CA PHE A 119 3.66 -11.12 1.74
C PHE A 119 3.44 -10.52 0.36
N LYS A 120 2.68 -11.24 -0.47
CA LYS A 120 2.20 -10.83 -1.79
C LYS A 120 0.68 -10.70 -1.78
N TYR A 121 0.09 -10.39 -2.95
CA TYR A 121 -1.37 -10.47 -3.10
C TYR A 121 -1.90 -11.86 -2.69
N GLY A 122 -3.12 -11.88 -2.16
CA GLY A 122 -3.74 -13.11 -1.64
C GLY A 122 -3.21 -13.58 -0.29
N ASN A 123 -2.43 -12.74 0.43
CA ASN A 123 -1.77 -13.08 1.69
C ASN A 123 -0.80 -14.28 1.55
N GLU A 124 -0.24 -14.48 0.36
CA GLU A 124 0.79 -15.49 0.14
C GLU A 124 2.09 -15.04 0.83
N PRO A 125 2.74 -15.92 1.62
CA PRO A 125 4.03 -15.61 2.22
C PRO A 125 5.06 -15.22 1.16
N GLY A 126 5.68 -14.05 1.37
CA GLY A 126 6.87 -13.64 0.63
C GLY A 126 8.07 -14.38 1.19
N SER A 127 8.81 -15.08 0.34
CA SER A 127 10.09 -15.66 0.70
C SER A 127 11.22 -14.71 0.30
N ASP A 128 11.89 -14.11 1.27
CA ASP A 128 13.35 -13.99 1.21
C ASP A 128 13.94 -15.14 2.06
N PRO A 129 14.80 -16.02 1.52
CA PRO A 129 15.33 -17.15 2.26
C PRO A 129 16.23 -16.63 3.38
N PHE A 130 15.79 -16.80 4.63
CA PHE A 130 16.64 -16.68 5.82
C PHE A 130 17.51 -15.42 5.86
N LEU A 131 16.91 -14.26 6.16
CA LEU A 131 17.65 -13.22 6.86
C LEU A 131 18.03 -13.77 8.24
N ARG A 132 19.20 -14.41 8.33
CA ARG A 132 19.87 -14.66 9.61
C ARG A 132 20.16 -13.28 10.17
N CYS A 133 19.37 -12.90 11.17
CA CYS A 133 19.66 -11.77 12.04
C CYS A 133 20.99 -12.08 12.72
N HIS A 134 22.10 -11.65 12.11
CA HIS A 134 23.39 -11.67 12.77
C HIS A 134 23.28 -10.71 13.97
N ARG A 135 23.63 -11.25 15.15
CA ARG A 135 23.82 -10.46 16.37
C ARG A 135 24.84 -9.36 16.15
#